data_AF-A0A7V3I3Y3-F1
#
_entry.id   AF-A0A7V3I3Y3-F1
#
_cell.length_a   1.000
_cell.length_b   1.000
_cell.length_c   1.000
_cell.angle_alpha   90.00
_cell.angle_beta   90.00
_cell.angle_gamma   90.00
#
_symmetry.space_group_name_H-M   'P 1'
#
loop_
_entity.id
_entity.type
_entity.pdbx_description
1 polymer ?
#
loop_
_entity_poly.entity_id
_entity_poly.type
_entity_poly.pdbx_seq_one_letter_code
_entity_poly.pdbx_strand_id
1 'polypeptide(L)'
;MTVDDAINGTERWLRRIAAGGDVETIVAAPMVKIPRGVILPEALLIIDAVIVTCPEGRRPLRLTVAEIKVFPDRGGHTDPRQLASARAQAGLYRHALELAVTALGLSGQLRVATDGILAFTWPGSNSPSIRAGEDLSYQAIRASRGFDRLEEVAAAVVRNDDFASDEPTLISRVLEAETNYSEACLTFCDLAPRCHERALAADDAIVLGDDVRRLLGDTTITRAIELMNGQTPTDEREVDLQRQLGLA
;
A
#
# COMPACT_ATOMS: atom_id res chain seq x y z
N MET A 1 1.51 25.19 -6.88
CA MET A 1 2.61 24.20 -6.91
C MET A 1 2.03 22.93 -7.48
N THR A 2 2.50 22.51 -8.64
CA THR A 2 2.07 21.26 -9.28
C THR A 2 2.79 20.06 -8.63
N VAL A 3 2.37 18.85 -8.98
CA VAL A 3 3.07 17.61 -8.60
C VAL A 3 4.50 17.63 -9.12
N ASP A 4 4.70 18.03 -10.37
CA ASP A 4 6.02 18.15 -10.98
C ASP A 4 6.90 19.18 -10.26
N ASP A 5 6.33 20.31 -9.83
CA ASP A 5 7.07 21.32 -9.06
C ASP A 5 7.61 20.73 -7.74
N ALA A 6 6.83 19.86 -7.08
CA ALA A 6 7.20 19.24 -5.81
C ALA A 6 8.31 18.18 -5.99
N ILE A 7 8.21 17.34 -7.03
CA ILE A 7 9.24 16.37 -7.40
C ILE A 7 10.54 17.11 -7.74
N ASN A 8 10.47 18.09 -8.64
CA ASN A 8 11.62 18.91 -9.04
C ASN A 8 12.21 19.71 -7.87
N GLY A 9 11.38 20.13 -6.91
CA GLY A 9 11.83 20.73 -5.66
C GLY A 9 12.70 19.78 -4.85
N THR A 10 12.24 18.54 -4.67
CA THR A 10 12.97 17.50 -3.93
C THR A 10 14.27 17.09 -4.64
N GLU A 11 14.25 16.93 -5.97
CA GLU A 11 15.45 16.60 -6.74
C GLU A 11 16.51 17.72 -6.67
N ARG A 12 16.08 18.98 -6.84
CA ARG A 12 16.98 20.14 -6.71
C ARG A 12 17.58 20.22 -5.31
N TRP A 13 16.77 19.97 -4.28
CA TRP A 13 17.24 19.91 -2.90
C TRP A 13 18.31 18.83 -2.72
N LEU A 14 18.04 17.58 -3.12
CA LEU A 14 19.00 16.48 -3.05
C LEU A 14 20.32 16.79 -3.77
N ARG A 15 20.24 17.32 -5.00
CA ARG A 15 21.43 17.73 -5.78
C ARG A 15 22.22 18.85 -5.09
N ARG A 16 21.53 19.84 -4.51
CA ARG A 16 22.17 20.96 -3.80
C ARG A 16 22.95 20.48 -2.57
N ILE A 17 22.34 19.67 -1.70
CA ILE A 17 23.02 19.17 -0.50
C ILE A 17 24.15 18.18 -0.85
N ALA A 18 23.99 17.42 -1.93
CA ALA A 18 25.05 16.57 -2.48
C ALA A 18 26.25 17.39 -3.00
N ALA A 19 25.99 18.56 -3.62
CA ALA A 19 27.03 19.48 -4.10
C ALA A 19 27.68 20.32 -2.98
N GLY A 20 27.10 20.37 -1.78
CA GLY A 20 27.66 21.09 -0.62
C GLY A 20 27.10 22.48 -0.42
N GLY A 21 25.92 22.76 -0.98
CA GLY A 21 25.13 23.90 -0.55
C GLY A 21 24.58 23.72 0.87
N ASP A 22 23.86 24.75 1.33
CA ASP A 22 23.23 24.76 2.64
C ASP A 22 22.32 23.55 2.87
N VAL A 23 22.33 23.03 4.09
CA VAL A 23 21.61 21.82 4.48
C VAL A 23 20.54 22.18 5.50
N GLU A 24 19.29 21.85 5.17
CA GLU A 24 18.20 21.84 6.12
C GLU A 24 18.28 20.58 6.98
N THR A 25 18.24 20.73 8.31
CA THR A 25 18.27 19.59 9.23
C THR A 25 17.00 18.74 9.12
N ILE A 26 15.86 19.35 8.81
CA ILE A 26 14.57 18.68 8.68
C ILE A 26 13.89 19.20 7.42
N VAL A 27 13.45 18.28 6.57
CA VAL A 27 12.65 18.59 5.38
C VAL A 27 11.34 17.82 5.48
N ALA A 28 10.23 18.55 5.49
CA ALA A 28 8.89 17.96 5.55
C ALA A 28 8.37 17.68 4.13
N ALA A 29 7.62 16.59 3.98
CA ALA A 29 6.91 16.25 2.75
C ALA A 29 7.75 16.20 1.46
N PRO A 30 9.04 15.76 1.43
CA PRO A 30 9.72 15.59 0.16
C PRO A 30 9.00 14.54 -0.69
N MET A 31 8.69 14.93 -1.93
CA MET A 31 8.00 14.08 -2.90
C MET A 31 9.04 13.41 -3.79
N VAL A 32 9.02 12.08 -3.81
CA VAL A 32 9.91 11.28 -4.64
C VAL A 32 9.12 10.51 -5.69
N LYS A 33 9.74 10.37 -6.86
CA LYS A 33 9.27 9.53 -7.95
C LYS A 33 10.06 8.23 -7.96
N ILE A 34 9.36 7.09 -7.94
CA ILE A 34 9.99 5.77 -8.00
C ILE A 34 10.21 5.38 -9.47
N PRO A 35 11.47 5.16 -9.91
CA PRO A 35 11.79 4.97 -11.33
C PRO A 35 11.71 3.49 -11.73
N ARG A 36 10.51 2.91 -11.88
CA ARG A 36 10.26 1.58 -12.53
C ARG A 36 8.88 1.55 -13.21
N GLY A 37 8.69 0.70 -14.23
CA GLY A 37 7.84 0.99 -15.39
C GLY A 37 6.42 0.40 -15.51
N VAL A 38 5.83 0.76 -16.68
CA VAL A 38 4.69 0.26 -17.49
C VAL A 38 3.22 0.44 -17.02
N ILE A 39 2.80 0.14 -15.78
CA ILE A 39 1.38 0.38 -15.37
C ILE A 39 1.21 1.36 -14.21
N LEU A 40 2.28 1.71 -13.52
CA LEU A 40 2.31 2.93 -12.71
C LEU A 40 3.17 3.93 -13.49
N PRO A 41 2.58 4.87 -14.24
CA PRO A 41 3.37 5.87 -14.94
C PRO A 41 4.36 6.55 -13.99
N GLU A 42 3.99 6.78 -12.73
CA GLU A 42 4.85 7.35 -11.70
C GLU A 42 4.29 6.93 -10.33
N ALA A 43 4.96 6.01 -9.61
CA ALA A 43 4.62 5.84 -8.20
C ALA A 43 5.21 7.06 -7.46
N LEU A 44 4.33 8.00 -7.14
CA LEU A 44 4.63 9.20 -6.39
C LEU A 44 4.46 8.93 -4.91
N LEU A 45 5.46 9.26 -4.13
CA LEU A 45 5.45 9.06 -2.69
C LEU A 45 5.83 10.36 -2.00
N ILE A 46 5.02 10.77 -1.04
CA ILE A 46 5.32 11.87 -0.13
C ILE A 46 5.83 11.24 1.16
N ILE A 47 7.07 11.56 1.52
CA ILE A 47 7.67 11.12 2.78
C ILE A 47 7.31 12.16 3.84
N ASP A 48 6.81 11.78 5.01
CA ASP A 48 6.36 12.76 6.01
C ASP A 48 7.47 13.74 6.42
N ALA A 49 8.66 13.23 6.74
CA ALA A 49 9.85 14.05 6.85
C ALA A 49 11.16 13.28 6.59
N VAL A 50 12.21 14.02 6.25
CA VAL A 50 13.60 13.54 6.15
C VAL A 50 14.48 14.40 7.05
N ILE A 51 15.22 13.76 7.93
CA ILE A 51 16.24 14.39 8.77
C ILE A 51 17.59 14.23 8.08
N VAL A 52 18.31 15.35 7.91
CA VAL A 52 19.67 15.36 7.38
C VAL A 52 20.65 15.57 8.51
N THR A 53 21.63 14.67 8.61
CA THR A 53 22.73 14.78 9.56
C THR A 53 24.06 14.58 8.83
N CYS A 54 25.13 15.15 9.38
CA CYS A 54 26.49 15.00 8.87
C CYS A 54 27.33 14.31 9.95
N PRO A 55 27.36 12.96 10.01
CA PRO A 55 28.17 12.25 10.98
C PRO A 55 29.63 12.68 10.84
N GLU A 56 30.25 13.10 11.94
CA GLU A 56 31.67 13.49 12.00
C GLU A 56 32.07 14.65 11.06
N GLY A 57 31.10 15.44 10.58
CA GLY A 57 31.35 16.56 9.66
C GLY A 57 31.84 16.14 8.27
N ARG A 58 31.69 14.85 7.92
CA ARG A 58 32.17 14.27 6.65
C ARG A 58 31.02 13.71 5.83
N ARG A 59 31.23 13.66 4.51
CA ARG A 59 30.34 12.98 3.57
C ARG A 59 30.47 11.45 3.70
N PRO A 60 29.44 10.67 3.35
CA PRO A 60 28.13 11.12 2.84
C PRO A 60 27.22 11.71 3.93
N LEU A 61 26.37 12.68 3.56
CA LEU A 61 25.30 13.15 4.43
C LEU A 61 24.33 11.99 4.71
N ARG A 62 23.91 11.84 5.96
CA ARG A 62 22.97 10.80 6.38
C ARG A 62 21.54 11.34 6.32
N LEU A 63 20.72 10.70 5.49
CA LEU A 63 19.29 10.98 5.35
C LEU A 63 18.49 9.94 6.14
N THR A 64 17.68 10.39 7.10
CA THR A 64 16.87 9.51 7.96
C THR A 64 15.40 9.83 7.75
N VAL A 65 14.59 8.86 7.34
CA VAL A 65 13.15 9.07 7.14
C VAL A 65 12.43 9.10 8.48
N ALA A 66 11.39 9.93 8.57
CA ALA A 66 10.46 9.94 9.68
C ALA A 66 9.03 9.71 9.20
N GLU A 67 8.27 8.97 10.00
CA GLU A 67 6.84 8.71 9.84
C GLU A 67 6.10 9.38 11.00
N ILE A 68 5.10 10.20 10.70
CA ILE A 68 4.34 10.99 11.67
C ILE A 68 2.92 10.44 11.77
N LYS A 69 2.54 10.00 12.96
CA LYS A 69 1.20 9.47 13.23
C LYS A 69 0.52 10.18 14.39
N VAL A 70 -0.77 10.46 14.20
CA VAL A 70 -1.58 11.21 15.17
C VAL A 70 -2.11 10.36 16.33
N PHE A 71 -1.97 9.04 16.29
CA PHE A 71 -2.40 8.20 17.41
C PHE A 71 -1.44 8.34 18.61
N PRO A 72 -1.98 8.28 19.84
CA PRO A 72 -1.21 8.54 21.05
C PRO A 72 -0.19 7.45 21.32
N ASP A 73 1.07 7.83 21.59
CA ASP A 73 2.05 6.91 22.16
C ASP A 73 1.82 6.80 23.67
N ARG A 74 1.39 5.61 24.11
CA ARG A 74 1.06 5.36 25.52
C ARG A 74 2.26 4.83 26.31
N GLY A 75 3.44 5.43 26.12
CA GLY A 75 4.65 5.10 26.87
C GLY A 75 5.04 3.63 26.81
N GLY A 76 4.90 2.99 25.64
CA GLY A 76 5.14 1.55 25.45
C GLY A 76 3.88 0.68 25.35
N HIS A 77 2.69 1.22 25.60
CA HIS A 77 1.40 0.54 25.36
C HIS A 77 0.75 0.90 24.01
N THR A 78 1.55 1.35 23.05
CA THR A 78 1.07 1.64 21.68
C THR A 78 0.70 0.33 21.00
N ASP A 79 -0.46 0.31 20.34
CA ASP A 79 -0.99 -0.89 19.70
C ASP A 79 0.06 -1.48 18.75
N PRO A 80 0.48 -2.76 18.94
CA PRO A 80 1.46 -3.41 18.07
C PRO A 80 1.10 -3.33 16.58
N ARG A 81 -0.20 -3.34 16.24
CA ARG A 81 -0.67 -3.21 14.85
C ARG A 81 -0.42 -1.80 14.31
N GLN A 82 -0.64 -0.77 15.11
CA GLN A 82 -0.36 0.62 14.75
C GLN A 82 1.14 0.86 14.55
N LEU A 83 1.98 0.32 15.43
CA LEU A 83 3.44 0.36 15.27
C LEU A 83 3.91 -0.41 14.03
N ALA A 84 3.36 -1.60 13.77
CA ALA A 84 3.69 -2.39 12.59
C ALA A 84 3.36 -1.66 11.29
N SER A 85 2.20 -0.99 11.24
CA SER A 85 1.79 -0.16 10.11
C SER A 85 2.72 1.05 9.90
N ALA A 86 3.04 1.79 10.97
CA ALA A 86 3.97 2.92 10.90
C ALA A 86 5.36 2.50 10.43
N ARG A 87 5.90 1.38 10.93
CA ARG A 87 7.16 0.81 10.44
C ARG A 87 7.09 0.42 8.97
N ALA A 88 5.98 -0.16 8.52
CA ALA A 88 5.81 -0.53 7.11
C ALA A 88 5.84 0.70 6.19
N GLN A 89 5.18 1.80 6.59
CA GLN A 89 5.22 3.06 5.85
C GLN A 89 6.61 3.71 5.88
N ALA A 90 7.25 3.77 7.04
CA ALA A 90 8.62 4.27 7.15
C ALA A 90 9.62 3.44 6.30
N GLY A 91 9.47 2.12 6.26
CA GLY A 91 10.30 1.25 5.41
C GLY A 91 10.07 1.47 3.92
N LEU A 92 8.83 1.75 3.51
CA LEU A 92 8.50 2.17 2.15
C LEU A 92 9.18 3.50 1.81
N TYR A 93 9.10 4.50 2.71
CA TYR A 93 9.74 5.81 2.55
C TYR A 93 11.26 5.67 2.39
N ARG A 94 11.89 4.85 3.26
CA ARG A 94 13.33 4.56 3.19
C ARG A 94 13.70 4.00 1.82
N HIS A 95 13.00 2.95 1.38
CA HIS A 95 13.32 2.29 0.12
C HIS A 95 13.10 3.22 -1.09
N ALA A 96 12.01 3.97 -1.12
CA ALA A 96 11.74 4.93 -2.19
C ALA A 96 12.78 6.05 -2.24
N LEU A 97 13.21 6.59 -1.09
CA LEU A 97 14.27 7.60 -1.04
C LEU A 97 15.62 7.02 -1.52
N GLU A 98 15.92 5.78 -1.17
CA GLU A 98 17.13 5.08 -1.64
C GLU A 98 17.14 4.89 -3.16
N LEU A 99 15.99 4.53 -3.75
CA LEU A 99 15.82 4.48 -5.20
C LEU A 99 16.01 5.86 -5.85
N ALA A 100 15.42 6.91 -5.28
CA ALA A 100 15.55 8.27 -5.80
C ALA A 100 17.00 8.78 -5.75
N VAL A 101 17.69 8.61 -4.62
CA VAL A 101 19.11 8.97 -4.46
C VAL A 101 19.98 8.22 -5.47
N THR A 102 19.71 6.93 -5.67
CA THR A 102 20.44 6.09 -6.62
C THR A 102 20.20 6.52 -8.07
N ALA A 103 18.95 6.78 -8.44
CA ALA A 103 18.58 7.22 -9.79
C ALA A 103 19.17 8.58 -10.16
N LEU A 104 19.36 9.46 -9.17
CA LEU A 104 20.03 10.76 -9.35
C LEU A 104 21.56 10.66 -9.38
N GLY A 105 22.14 9.48 -9.11
CA GLY A 105 23.59 9.25 -9.04
C GLY A 105 24.27 9.85 -7.81
N LEU A 106 23.53 10.00 -6.69
CA LEU A 106 23.99 10.74 -5.50
C LEU A 106 24.46 9.84 -4.35
N SER A 107 24.53 8.52 -4.54
CA SER A 107 24.86 7.55 -3.49
C SER A 107 26.27 7.69 -2.90
N GLY A 108 27.17 8.42 -3.57
CA GLY A 108 28.51 8.75 -3.03
C GLY A 108 28.50 9.93 -2.06
N GLN A 109 27.49 10.80 -2.13
CA GLN A 109 27.39 12.03 -1.34
C GLN A 109 26.29 11.96 -0.29
N LEU A 110 25.26 11.13 -0.52
CA LEU A 110 24.09 10.96 0.32
C LEU A 110 23.91 9.48 0.66
N ARG A 111 23.72 9.18 1.94
CA ARG A 111 23.45 7.83 2.44
C ARG A 111 22.10 7.83 3.14
N VAL A 112 21.17 7.03 2.64
CA VAL A 112 19.91 6.77 3.32
C VAL A 112 20.17 5.83 4.50
N ALA A 113 19.70 6.21 5.68
CA ALA A 113 19.87 5.46 6.91
C ALA A 113 19.10 4.13 6.88
N THR A 114 19.63 3.12 7.57
CA THR A 114 18.94 1.84 7.73
C THR A 114 17.81 1.92 8.77
N ASP A 115 17.98 2.81 9.74
CA ASP A 115 16.97 3.13 10.73
C ASP A 115 16.11 4.34 10.32
N GLY A 116 15.01 4.53 11.02
CA GLY A 116 14.14 5.68 10.88
C GLY A 116 13.64 6.22 12.22
N ILE A 117 12.78 7.22 12.12
CA ILE A 117 12.11 7.85 13.25
C ILE A 117 10.60 7.63 13.13
N LEU A 118 9.95 7.26 14.23
CA LEU A 118 8.49 7.29 14.33
C LEU A 118 8.11 8.40 15.32
N ALA A 119 7.28 9.33 14.88
CA ALA A 119 6.78 10.43 15.69
C ALA A 119 5.29 10.24 15.96
N PHE A 120 4.91 10.28 17.23
CA PHE A 120 3.53 10.11 17.69
C PHE A 120 3.05 11.30 18.48
N THR A 121 1.75 11.40 18.71
CA THR A 121 1.18 12.37 19.64
C THR A 121 1.51 11.97 21.09
N TRP A 122 2.04 12.88 21.91
CA TRP A 122 2.12 12.67 23.36
C TRP A 122 0.75 12.95 23.99
N PRO A 123 0.14 12.01 24.73
CA PRO A 123 -1.17 12.21 25.35
C PRO A 123 -1.21 13.46 26.26
N GLY A 124 -2.15 14.36 26.00
CA GLY A 124 -2.34 15.58 26.81
C GLY A 124 -1.26 16.65 26.63
N SER A 125 -0.45 16.57 25.56
CA SER A 125 0.55 17.59 25.21
C SER A 125 0.51 17.92 23.72
N ASN A 126 0.99 19.12 23.38
CA ASN A 126 1.30 19.51 21.99
C ASN A 126 2.73 19.11 21.57
N SER A 127 3.44 18.35 22.41
CA SER A 127 4.76 17.79 22.10
C SER A 127 4.63 16.41 21.46
N PRO A 128 5.52 16.03 20.54
CA PRO A 128 5.54 14.67 20.01
C PRO A 128 6.23 13.69 20.98
N SER A 129 5.87 12.41 20.91
CA SER A 129 6.70 11.31 21.38
C SER A 129 7.55 10.78 20.22
N ILE A 130 8.86 10.68 20.42
CA ILE A 130 9.81 10.31 19.35
C ILE A 130 10.44 8.95 19.65
N ARG A 131 10.26 8.02 18.73
CA ARG A 131 11.00 6.74 18.68
C ARG A 131 12.03 6.81 17.58
N ALA A 132 13.27 7.12 17.94
CA ALA A 132 14.40 7.14 17.00
C ALA A 132 15.09 5.77 16.94
N GLY A 133 15.80 5.49 15.84
CA GLY A 133 16.61 4.28 15.71
C GLY A 133 15.79 3.02 15.45
N GLU A 134 14.57 3.16 14.91
CA GLU A 134 13.75 2.02 14.53
C GLU A 134 14.38 1.34 13.30
N ASP A 135 14.80 0.09 13.41
CA ASP A 135 15.36 -0.65 12.27
C ASP A 135 14.27 -0.93 11.22
N LEU A 136 14.47 -0.40 10.02
CA LEU A 136 13.52 -0.51 8.90
C LEU A 136 13.97 -1.51 7.84
N SER A 137 15.03 -2.28 8.09
CA SER A 137 15.66 -3.14 7.07
C SER A 137 14.71 -4.19 6.52
N TYR A 138 13.95 -4.85 7.40
CA TYR A 138 12.94 -5.82 6.96
C TYR A 138 11.81 -5.16 6.14
N GLN A 139 11.35 -3.99 6.57
CA GLN A 139 10.26 -3.27 5.91
C GLN A 139 10.71 -2.72 4.54
N ALA A 140 11.95 -2.25 4.42
CA ALA A 140 12.52 -1.84 3.14
C ALA A 140 12.66 -3.02 2.16
N ILE A 141 13.11 -4.19 2.62
CA ILE A 141 13.15 -5.41 1.80
C ILE A 141 11.74 -5.81 1.35
N ARG A 142 10.75 -5.75 2.26
CA ARG A 142 9.35 -6.02 1.93
C ARG A 142 8.81 -5.04 0.89
N ALA A 143 9.14 -3.75 1.01
CA ALA A 143 8.76 -2.72 0.04
C ALA A 143 9.35 -3.01 -1.34
N SER A 144 10.65 -3.35 -1.42
CA SER A 144 11.31 -3.75 -2.67
C SER A 144 10.60 -4.92 -3.34
N ARG A 145 10.35 -6.01 -2.60
CA ARG A 145 9.63 -7.19 -3.13
C ARG A 145 8.22 -6.83 -3.58
N GLY A 146 7.55 -5.93 -2.85
CA GLY A 146 6.23 -5.43 -3.22
C GLY A 146 6.26 -4.68 -4.55
N PHE A 147 7.26 -3.81 -4.76
CA PHE A 147 7.45 -3.12 -6.03
C PHE A 147 7.75 -4.06 -7.19
N ASP A 148 8.67 -5.02 -7.00
CA ASP A 148 8.97 -6.01 -8.04
C ASP A 148 7.72 -6.83 -8.40
N ARG A 149 6.92 -7.23 -7.40
CA ARG A 149 5.67 -7.97 -7.64
C ARG A 149 4.61 -7.13 -8.35
N LEU A 150 4.49 -5.85 -8.01
CA LEU A 150 3.58 -4.94 -8.70
C LEU A 150 4.00 -4.77 -10.16
N GLU A 151 5.30 -4.69 -10.44
CA GLU A 151 5.86 -4.62 -11.80
C GLU A 151 5.61 -5.91 -12.59
N GLU A 152 5.79 -7.09 -11.98
CA GLU A 152 5.44 -8.37 -12.60
C GLU A 152 3.95 -8.45 -12.97
N VAL A 153 3.07 -8.08 -12.04
CA VAL A 153 1.62 -8.06 -12.29
C VAL A 153 1.29 -7.04 -13.38
N ALA A 154 1.87 -5.85 -13.32
CA ALA A 154 1.73 -4.82 -14.34
C ALA A 154 2.12 -5.32 -15.74
N ALA A 155 3.26 -6.01 -15.86
CA ALA A 155 3.71 -6.56 -17.13
C ALA A 155 2.85 -7.74 -17.62
N ALA A 156 2.31 -8.54 -16.70
CA ALA A 156 1.43 -9.67 -17.01
C ALA A 156 0.01 -9.22 -17.44
N VAL A 157 -0.43 -8.03 -17.03
CA VAL A 157 -1.63 -7.38 -17.57
C VAL A 157 -1.27 -6.87 -18.98
N VAL A 158 -1.32 -7.78 -19.96
CA VAL A 158 -1.03 -7.53 -21.38
C VAL A 158 -1.77 -6.29 -21.87
N ARG A 159 -1.03 -5.23 -22.23
CA ARG A 159 -1.57 -3.99 -22.80
C ARG A 159 -1.53 -4.07 -24.33
N ASN A 160 -2.40 -4.88 -24.91
CA ASN A 160 -2.69 -4.84 -26.36
C ASN A 160 -3.83 -3.86 -26.70
N ASP A 161 -4.49 -3.32 -25.67
CA ASP A 161 -5.60 -2.40 -25.84
C ASP A 161 -5.09 -0.99 -26.15
N ASP A 162 -5.69 -0.36 -27.16
CA ASP A 162 -5.42 1.03 -27.50
C ASP A 162 -6.05 1.96 -26.45
N PHE A 163 -5.25 2.49 -25.53
CA PHE A 163 -5.70 3.48 -24.54
C PHE A 163 -5.85 4.90 -25.12
N ALA A 164 -5.62 5.09 -26.42
CA ALA A 164 -6.03 6.30 -27.16
C ALA A 164 -7.48 6.22 -27.66
N SER A 165 -8.24 5.19 -27.25
CA SER A 165 -9.67 5.08 -27.54
C SER A 165 -10.49 6.23 -26.95
N ASP A 166 -11.68 6.48 -27.50
CA ASP A 166 -12.59 7.48 -26.96
C ASP A 166 -13.09 7.12 -25.54
N GLU A 167 -13.53 8.14 -24.80
CA GLU A 167 -14.00 8.02 -23.42
C GLU A 167 -15.08 6.93 -23.23
N PRO A 168 -16.08 6.76 -24.12
CA PRO A 168 -17.05 5.67 -24.03
C PRO A 168 -16.41 4.27 -24.08
N THR A 169 -15.44 4.05 -24.96
CA THR A 169 -14.74 2.76 -25.06
C THR A 169 -13.96 2.47 -23.80
N LEU A 170 -13.29 3.47 -23.23
CA LEU A 170 -12.54 3.33 -21.98
C LEU A 170 -13.47 3.01 -20.79
N ILE A 171 -14.61 3.70 -20.68
CA ILE A 171 -15.61 3.42 -19.65
C ILE A 171 -16.15 2.00 -19.81
N SER A 172 -16.50 1.57 -21.03
CA SER A 172 -16.99 0.21 -21.28
C SER A 172 -15.96 -0.84 -20.84
N ARG A 173 -14.67 -0.62 -21.11
CA ARG A 173 -13.61 -1.53 -20.65
C ARG A 173 -13.55 -1.64 -19.13
N VAL A 174 -13.68 -0.52 -18.41
CA VAL A 174 -13.70 -0.52 -16.93
C VAL A 174 -14.93 -1.29 -16.41
N LEU A 175 -16.10 -1.09 -17.03
CA LEU A 175 -17.35 -1.73 -16.60
C LEU A 175 -17.41 -3.23 -16.90
N GLU A 176 -16.67 -3.69 -17.91
CA GLU A 176 -16.60 -5.09 -18.33
C GLU A 176 -15.33 -5.82 -17.87
N ALA A 177 -14.43 -5.13 -17.15
CA ALA A 177 -13.25 -5.74 -16.58
C ALA A 177 -13.63 -6.89 -15.62
N GLU A 178 -12.74 -7.88 -15.51
CA GLU A 178 -12.87 -8.93 -14.50
C GLU A 178 -12.77 -8.31 -13.11
N THR A 179 -13.75 -8.59 -12.25
CA THR A 179 -13.86 -8.01 -10.90
C THR A 179 -13.91 -9.11 -9.86
N ASN A 180 -13.19 -8.93 -8.75
CA ASN A 180 -13.29 -9.80 -7.58
C ASN A 180 -13.99 -9.03 -6.44
N TYR A 181 -15.31 -9.15 -6.38
CA TYR A 181 -16.13 -8.46 -5.37
C TYR A 181 -15.89 -9.03 -3.97
N SER A 182 -15.87 -8.17 -2.95
CA SER A 182 -15.73 -8.54 -1.53
C SER A 182 -16.46 -7.53 -0.64
N GLU A 183 -16.61 -7.83 0.65
CA GLU A 183 -17.30 -6.93 1.59
C GLU A 183 -16.59 -5.57 1.72
N ALA A 184 -15.25 -5.56 1.58
CA ALA A 184 -14.45 -4.35 1.62
C ALA A 184 -14.78 -3.36 0.49
N CYS A 185 -15.25 -3.88 -0.66
CA CYS A 185 -15.61 -3.05 -1.82
C CYS A 185 -16.73 -2.05 -1.49
N LEU A 186 -17.66 -2.41 -0.60
CA LEU A 186 -18.79 -1.55 -0.20
C LEU A 186 -18.34 -0.25 0.49
N THR A 187 -17.09 -0.18 0.97
CA THR A 187 -16.58 0.98 1.70
C THR A 187 -16.11 2.10 0.77
N PHE A 188 -15.52 1.78 -0.39
CA PHE A 188 -14.79 2.77 -1.20
C PHE A 188 -14.84 2.54 -2.73
N CYS A 189 -15.38 1.43 -3.22
CA CYS A 189 -15.31 1.11 -4.65
C CYS A 189 -16.57 1.57 -5.39
N ASP A 190 -16.40 2.44 -6.39
CA ASP A 190 -17.51 2.96 -7.21
C ASP A 190 -18.22 1.87 -8.03
N LEU A 191 -17.54 0.77 -8.36
CA LEU A 191 -18.13 -0.36 -9.07
C LEU A 191 -18.92 -1.31 -8.15
N ALA A 192 -18.90 -1.10 -6.82
CA ALA A 192 -19.49 -2.02 -5.86
C ALA A 192 -20.99 -2.31 -6.12
N PRO A 193 -21.86 -1.33 -6.46
CA PRO A 193 -23.28 -1.63 -6.74
C PRO A 193 -23.45 -2.60 -7.93
N ARG A 194 -22.70 -2.38 -9.01
CA ARG A 194 -22.73 -3.23 -10.21
C ARG A 194 -22.17 -4.62 -9.93
N CYS A 195 -21.07 -4.71 -9.20
CA CYS A 195 -20.46 -6.00 -8.84
C CYS A 195 -21.38 -6.80 -7.91
N HIS A 196 -22.03 -6.13 -6.96
CA HIS A 196 -23.02 -6.74 -6.07
C HIS A 196 -24.25 -7.24 -6.83
N GLU A 197 -24.78 -6.46 -7.78
CA GLU A 197 -25.89 -6.90 -8.65
C GLU A 197 -25.50 -8.13 -9.48
N ARG A 198 -24.29 -8.17 -10.03
CA ARG A 198 -23.77 -9.35 -10.75
C ARG A 198 -23.66 -10.57 -9.84
N ALA A 199 -23.16 -10.40 -8.62
CA ALA A 199 -23.03 -11.48 -7.64
C ALA A 199 -24.41 -12.01 -7.20
N LEU A 200 -25.39 -11.13 -6.99
CA LEU A 200 -26.78 -11.51 -6.72
C LEU A 200 -27.39 -12.30 -7.88
N ALA A 201 -27.20 -11.84 -9.11
CA ALA A 201 -27.70 -12.53 -10.30
C ALA A 201 -27.04 -13.89 -10.53
N ALA A 202 -25.79 -14.06 -10.08
CA ALA A 202 -25.04 -15.31 -10.14
C ALA A 202 -25.34 -16.28 -8.99
N ASP A 203 -26.21 -15.90 -8.03
CA ASP A 203 -26.49 -16.66 -6.81
C ASP A 203 -25.21 -16.95 -5.99
N ASP A 204 -24.25 -16.02 -6.05
CA ASP A 204 -22.93 -16.15 -5.42
C ASP A 204 -23.00 -15.79 -3.93
N ALA A 205 -22.53 -16.71 -3.09
CA ALA A 205 -22.42 -16.58 -1.65
C ALA A 205 -21.67 -15.33 -1.16
N ILE A 206 -20.84 -14.69 -2.01
CA ILE A 206 -20.10 -13.47 -1.66
C ILE A 206 -20.99 -12.29 -1.26
N VAL A 207 -22.25 -12.26 -1.71
CA VAL A 207 -23.22 -11.23 -1.29
C VAL A 207 -23.57 -11.31 0.21
N LEU A 208 -23.29 -12.45 0.84
CA LEU A 208 -23.45 -12.66 2.29
C LEU A 208 -22.15 -12.42 3.07
N GLY A 209 -21.06 -12.03 2.39
CA GLY A 209 -19.75 -11.75 2.97
C GLY A 209 -18.70 -12.82 2.69
N ASP A 210 -17.43 -12.44 2.88
CA ASP A 210 -16.26 -13.27 2.54
C ASP A 210 -16.21 -14.59 3.33
N ASP A 211 -16.64 -14.58 4.59
CA ASP A 211 -16.69 -15.79 5.42
C ASP A 211 -17.71 -16.82 4.92
N VAL A 212 -18.87 -16.36 4.46
CA VAL A 212 -19.91 -17.24 3.90
C VAL A 212 -19.46 -17.79 2.55
N ARG A 213 -18.88 -16.95 1.69
CA ARG A 213 -18.27 -17.40 0.43
C ARG A 213 -17.17 -18.43 0.65
N ARG A 214 -16.33 -18.25 1.68
CA ARG A 214 -15.28 -19.20 2.03
C ARG A 214 -15.84 -20.54 2.52
N LEU A 215 -16.93 -20.51 3.29
CA LEU A 215 -17.61 -21.72 3.76
C LEU A 215 -18.28 -22.48 2.61
N LEU A 216 -19.10 -21.79 1.82
CA LEU A 216 -19.88 -22.41 0.75
C LEU A 216 -19.02 -22.74 -0.47
N GLY A 217 -17.90 -22.04 -0.68
CA GLY A 217 -17.16 -22.04 -1.94
C GLY A 217 -18.12 -21.81 -3.12
N ASP A 218 -17.89 -22.49 -4.23
CA ASP A 218 -18.76 -22.51 -5.43
C ASP A 218 -20.21 -23.01 -5.26
N THR A 219 -20.64 -23.41 -4.06
CA THR A 219 -22.04 -23.75 -3.82
C THR A 219 -22.87 -22.47 -3.80
N THR A 220 -23.92 -22.41 -4.63
CA THR A 220 -24.80 -21.25 -4.70
C THR A 220 -25.64 -21.09 -3.43
N ILE A 221 -26.14 -19.88 -3.16
CA ILE A 221 -26.96 -19.61 -1.97
C ILE A 221 -28.24 -20.46 -2.02
N THR A 222 -28.88 -20.54 -3.18
CA THR A 222 -30.08 -21.37 -3.37
C THR A 222 -29.79 -22.83 -3.03
N ARG A 223 -28.67 -23.38 -3.52
CA ARG A 223 -28.31 -24.78 -3.23
C ARG A 223 -27.97 -24.99 -1.76
N ALA A 224 -27.31 -24.05 -1.12
CA ALA A 224 -27.06 -24.10 0.32
C ALA A 224 -28.37 -24.13 1.12
N ILE A 225 -29.37 -23.30 0.75
CA ILE A 225 -30.71 -23.29 1.38
C ILE A 225 -31.44 -24.61 1.14
N GLU A 226 -31.33 -25.21 -0.05
CA GLU A 226 -31.91 -26.52 -0.33
C GLU A 226 -31.32 -27.62 0.55
N LEU A 227 -29.99 -27.70 0.62
CA LEU A 227 -29.29 -28.62 1.52
C LEU A 227 -29.69 -28.35 2.97
N MET A 228 -29.94 -27.07 3.31
CA MET A 228 -30.42 -26.69 4.63
C MET A 228 -31.81 -27.25 4.96
N ASN A 229 -32.65 -27.38 3.93
CA ASN A 229 -34.00 -27.92 4.04
C ASN A 229 -34.06 -29.44 3.84
N GLY A 230 -32.91 -30.13 3.87
CA GLY A 230 -32.85 -31.59 3.80
C GLY A 230 -32.89 -32.18 2.39
N GLN A 231 -32.62 -31.38 1.34
CA GLN A 231 -32.34 -31.95 0.02
C GLN A 231 -31.16 -32.93 0.09
N THR A 232 -31.23 -33.97 -0.73
CA THR A 232 -30.20 -35.00 -0.78
C THR A 232 -28.92 -34.45 -1.43
N PRO A 233 -27.75 -34.56 -0.76
CA PRO A 233 -26.47 -34.25 -1.36
C PRO A 233 -26.20 -35.09 -2.62
N THR A 234 -25.57 -34.47 -3.61
CA THR A 234 -25.23 -35.12 -4.89
C THR A 234 -23.78 -35.58 -4.97
N ASP A 235 -22.90 -35.03 -4.14
CA ASP A 235 -21.48 -35.37 -4.06
C ASP A 235 -20.95 -35.31 -2.61
N GLU A 236 -19.69 -35.71 -2.41
CA GLU A 236 -19.04 -35.73 -1.08
C GLU A 236 -18.90 -34.32 -0.48
N ARG A 237 -18.76 -33.29 -1.31
CA ARG A 237 -18.63 -31.90 -0.85
C ARG A 237 -19.94 -31.41 -0.26
N GLU A 238 -21.07 -31.67 -0.91
CA GLU A 238 -22.39 -31.33 -0.38
C GLU A 238 -22.73 -32.10 0.89
N VAL A 239 -22.29 -33.37 1.00
CA VAL A 239 -22.43 -34.15 2.25
C VAL A 239 -21.68 -33.48 3.39
N ASP A 240 -20.44 -33.05 3.17
CA ASP A 240 -19.65 -32.36 4.18
C ASP A 240 -20.25 -30.99 4.52
N LEU A 241 -20.64 -30.22 3.52
CA LEU A 241 -21.27 -28.92 3.70
C LEU A 241 -22.58 -29.02 4.49
N GLN A 242 -23.44 -30.01 4.21
CA GLN A 242 -24.67 -30.24 4.95
C GLN A 242 -24.41 -30.53 6.44
N ARG A 243 -23.33 -31.26 6.77
CA ARG A 243 -22.88 -31.46 8.16
C ARG A 243 -22.44 -30.14 8.79
N GLN A 244 -21.63 -29.34 8.08
CA GLN A 244 -21.13 -28.06 8.57
C GLN A 244 -22.26 -27.05 8.83
N LEU A 245 -23.35 -27.10 8.06
CA LEU A 245 -24.55 -26.28 8.23
C LEU A 245 -25.46 -26.75 9.38
N GLY A 246 -25.10 -27.82 10.10
CA GLY A 246 -25.78 -28.26 11.32
C GLY A 246 -27.00 -29.15 11.08
N LEU A 247 -27.05 -29.90 9.98
CA LEU A 247 -28.20 -30.73 9.59
C LEU A 247 -27.94 -32.24 9.59
N ALA A 248 -26.92 -32.68 10.32
CA ALA A 248 -26.73 -34.08 10.67
C ALA A 248 -26.05 -34.19 12.04
#